data_AF-A0A1M5WLF4-F1
#
_entry.id   AF-A0A1M5WLF4-F1
#
_cell.length_a   1.000
_cell.length_b   1.000
_cell.length_c   1.000
_cell.angle_alpha   90.00
_cell.angle_beta   90.00
_cell.angle_gamma   90.00
#
_symmetry.space_group_name_H-M   'P 1'
#
loop_
_entity.id
_entity.type
_entity.pdbx_description
1 polymer ?
#
loop_
_entity_poly.entity_id
_entity_poly.type
_entity_poly.pdbx_seq_one_letter_code
_entity_poly.pdbx_strand_id
1 'polypeptide(L)'
;MRLKEKTHRKFVEFFEKISTMYQGKDFELAYSDIQRETGAASVTLKRAIQALAEDGVIEVQPGRNSRYARFKYLLAAQDIDENSTDALVSESQGSENLDKEETPHSGRVFDSMTEDVGELIQLVDHLKRRVRNQEMAIALLQDRLAEIEDKIRKR
;
A
#
# COMPACT_ATOMS: atom_id res chain seq x y z
N MET A 1 -8.92 -7.26 20.79
CA MET A 1 -9.35 -6.17 21.69
C MET A 1 -10.29 -5.27 20.88
N ARG A 2 -11.60 -5.21 21.19
CA ARG A 2 -12.59 -4.58 20.31
C ARG A 2 -12.45 -3.04 20.28
N LEU A 3 -12.53 -2.46 19.08
CA LEU A 3 -12.56 -1.00 18.89
C LEU A 3 -13.85 -0.42 19.49
N LYS A 4 -13.84 0.87 19.87
CA LYS A 4 -15.08 1.55 20.31
C LYS A 4 -16.12 1.50 19.17
N GLU A 5 -17.33 1.10 19.49
CA GLU A 5 -18.42 0.84 18.52
C GLU A 5 -18.73 2.04 17.59
N LYS A 6 -18.68 3.26 18.12
CA LYS A 6 -18.83 4.51 17.32
C LYS A 6 -17.76 4.66 16.25
N THR A 7 -16.53 4.27 16.55
CA THR A 7 -15.41 4.35 15.60
C THR A 7 -15.54 3.26 14.56
N HIS A 8 -15.85 2.04 14.98
CA HIS A 8 -16.07 0.91 14.07
C HIS A 8 -17.15 1.25 13.03
N ARG A 9 -18.31 1.76 13.47
CA ARG A 9 -19.41 2.17 12.57
C ARG A 9 -18.99 3.20 11.52
N LYS A 10 -18.22 4.23 11.91
CA LYS A 10 -17.71 5.23 10.95
C LYS A 10 -16.83 4.62 9.86
N PHE A 11 -16.02 3.63 10.20
CA PHE A 11 -15.18 2.96 9.21
C PHE A 11 -16.00 2.07 8.29
N VAL A 12 -17.01 1.36 8.81
CA VAL A 12 -17.96 0.59 7.99
C VAL A 12 -18.66 1.52 6.99
N GLU A 13 -19.27 2.61 7.45
CA GLU A 13 -19.95 3.60 6.60
C GLU A 13 -19.02 4.19 5.53
N PHE A 14 -17.75 4.45 5.89
CA PHE A 14 -16.74 4.92 4.94
C PHE A 14 -16.46 3.87 3.85
N PHE A 15 -16.15 2.63 4.24
CA PHE A 15 -15.83 1.57 3.28
C PHE A 15 -17.03 1.17 2.42
N GLU A 16 -18.25 1.21 2.97
CA GLU A 16 -19.50 0.99 2.23
C GLU A 16 -19.73 2.10 1.18
N LYS A 17 -19.55 3.36 1.56
CA LYS A 17 -19.66 4.50 0.63
C LYS A 17 -18.66 4.39 -0.51
N ILE A 18 -17.40 4.06 -0.20
CA ILE A 18 -16.37 3.87 -1.20
C ILE A 18 -16.68 2.65 -2.07
N SER A 19 -17.05 1.51 -1.48
CA SER A 19 -17.44 0.31 -2.22
C SER A 19 -18.55 0.59 -3.22
N THR A 20 -19.55 1.38 -2.83
CA THR A 20 -20.63 1.81 -3.73
C THR A 20 -20.10 2.60 -4.93
N MET A 21 -19.12 3.49 -4.73
CA MET A 21 -18.48 4.21 -5.84
C MET A 21 -17.71 3.29 -6.78
N TYR A 22 -17.06 2.25 -6.25
CA TYR A 22 -16.29 1.27 -7.01
C TYR A 22 -17.10 0.04 -7.45
N GLN A 23 -18.43 0.06 -7.29
CA GLN A 23 -19.35 -1.01 -7.68
C GLN A 23 -19.01 -2.38 -7.05
N GLY A 24 -18.55 -2.39 -5.80
CA GLY A 24 -18.17 -3.62 -5.09
C GLY A 24 -16.86 -4.27 -5.56
N LYS A 25 -16.14 -3.65 -6.51
CA LYS A 25 -14.82 -4.11 -6.96
C LYS A 25 -13.73 -3.67 -5.98
N ASP A 26 -12.60 -4.37 -6.04
CA ASP A 26 -11.41 -4.03 -5.28
C ASP A 26 -10.94 -2.61 -5.60
N PHE A 27 -10.68 -1.81 -4.57
CA PHE A 27 -10.19 -0.43 -4.71
C PHE A 27 -8.89 -0.23 -3.93
N GLU A 28 -8.01 0.63 -4.46
CA GLU A 28 -6.76 1.00 -3.79
C GLU A 28 -6.87 2.40 -3.19
N LEU A 29 -6.54 2.54 -1.90
CA LEU A 29 -6.58 3.81 -1.20
C LEU A 29 -5.30 4.05 -0.40
N ALA A 30 -4.89 5.31 -0.31
CA ALA A 30 -3.84 5.72 0.60
C ALA A 30 -4.37 5.74 2.03
N TYR A 31 -3.56 5.27 2.99
CA TYR A 31 -3.91 5.39 4.41
C TYR A 31 -4.19 6.85 4.80
N SER A 32 -3.46 7.82 4.23
CA SER A 32 -3.67 9.24 4.52
C SER A 32 -5.04 9.77 4.11
N ASP A 33 -5.64 9.21 3.06
CA ASP A 33 -6.93 9.67 2.56
C ASP A 33 -8.05 9.12 3.44
N ILE A 34 -7.93 7.86 3.86
CA ILE A 34 -8.81 7.28 4.88
C ILE A 34 -8.72 8.08 6.18
N GLN A 35 -7.52 8.50 6.61
CA GLN A 35 -7.36 9.35 7.80
C GLN A 35 -8.04 10.71 7.65
N ARG A 36 -7.95 11.35 6.47
CA ARG A 36 -8.61 12.64 6.21
C ARG A 36 -10.12 12.53 6.27
N GLU A 37 -10.68 11.50 5.65
CA GLU A 37 -12.14 11.30 5.60
C GLU A 37 -12.72 10.85 6.94
N THR A 38 -12.04 9.95 7.64
CA THR A 38 -12.51 9.43 8.93
C THR A 38 -12.12 10.31 10.13
N GLY A 39 -11.17 11.24 9.95
CA GLY A 39 -10.58 12.05 11.01
C GLY A 39 -9.74 11.24 12.02
N ALA A 40 -9.41 9.99 11.71
CA ALA A 40 -8.75 9.09 12.64
C ALA A 40 -7.21 9.20 12.60
N ALA A 41 -6.58 9.12 13.78
CA ALA A 41 -5.14 8.97 13.88
C ALA A 41 -4.66 7.64 13.29
N SER A 42 -3.39 7.58 12.88
CA SER A 42 -2.82 6.41 12.16
C SER A 42 -2.93 5.10 12.94
N VAL A 43 -2.69 5.16 14.26
CA VAL A 43 -2.81 3.98 15.14
C VAL A 43 -4.26 3.48 15.19
N THR A 44 -5.23 4.40 15.25
CA THR A 44 -6.66 4.07 15.25
C THR A 44 -7.07 3.46 13.91
N LEU A 45 -6.59 4.01 12.79
CA LEU A 45 -6.83 3.47 11.46
C LEU A 45 -6.34 2.02 11.34
N LYS A 46 -5.09 1.75 11.71
CA LYS A 46 -4.54 0.38 11.64
C LYS A 46 -5.37 -0.61 12.47
N ARG A 47 -5.77 -0.22 13.68
CA ARG A 47 -6.63 -1.04 14.55
C ARG A 47 -8.02 -1.24 13.96
N ALA A 48 -8.59 -0.21 13.34
CA ALA A 48 -9.91 -0.29 12.73
C ALA A 48 -9.90 -1.22 11.50
N ILE A 49 -8.90 -1.09 10.64
CA ILE A 49 -8.71 -1.98 9.48
C ILE A 49 -8.56 -3.43 9.94
N GLN A 50 -7.72 -3.69 10.95
CA GLN A 50 -7.55 -5.02 11.50
C GLN A 50 -8.86 -5.58 12.07
N ALA A 51 -9.59 -4.79 12.86
CA ALA A 51 -10.87 -5.20 13.42
C ALA A 51 -11.90 -5.51 12.33
N LEU A 52 -11.99 -4.68 11.28
CA LEU A 52 -12.90 -4.92 10.16
C LEU A 52 -12.53 -6.14 9.32
N ALA A 53 -11.23 -6.44 9.20
CA ALA A 53 -10.78 -7.67 8.56
C ALA A 53 -11.08 -8.91 9.41
N GLU A 54 -10.87 -8.83 10.73
CA GLU A 54 -11.24 -9.89 11.68
C GLU A 54 -12.75 -10.14 11.70
N ASP A 55 -13.56 -9.08 11.62
CA ASP A 55 -15.02 -9.13 11.58
C ASP A 55 -15.57 -9.53 10.18
N GLY A 56 -14.70 -9.77 9.19
CA GLY A 56 -15.08 -10.20 7.84
C GLY A 56 -15.78 -9.14 7.00
N VAL A 57 -15.70 -7.87 7.40
CA VAL A 57 -16.32 -6.73 6.69
C VAL A 57 -15.51 -6.36 5.45
N ILE A 58 -14.18 -6.43 5.55
CA ILE A 58 -13.24 -6.08 4.47
C ILE A 58 -12.12 -7.12 4.33
N GLU A 59 -11.62 -7.30 3.12
CA GLU A 59 -10.33 -7.93 2.85
C GLU A 59 -9.29 -6.85 2.57
N VAL A 60 -8.05 -7.03 3.05
CA VAL A 60 -6.99 -6.04 2.94
C VAL A 60 -5.76 -6.69 2.32
N GLN A 61 -5.30 -6.13 1.21
CA GLN A 61 -4.07 -6.53 0.54
C GLN A 61 -3.07 -5.37 0.47
N PRO A 62 -1.76 -5.64 0.49
CA PRO A 62 -0.75 -4.59 0.29
C PRO A 62 -0.96 -3.86 -1.04
N GLY A 63 -0.86 -2.53 -1.01
CA GLY A 63 -0.94 -1.71 -2.23
C GLY A 63 0.39 -1.59 -2.94
N ARG A 64 0.48 -0.60 -3.86
CA ARG A 64 1.70 -0.32 -4.64
C ARG A 64 2.95 -0.05 -3.78
N ASN A 65 2.75 0.48 -2.58
CA ASN A 65 3.79 0.66 -1.58
C ASN A 65 3.17 0.73 -0.17
N SER A 66 3.99 0.91 0.86
CA SER A 66 3.58 0.95 2.27
C SER A 66 2.57 2.06 2.63
N ARG A 67 2.32 3.04 1.75
CA ARG A 67 1.35 4.12 1.96
C ARG A 67 -0.06 3.75 1.47
N TYR A 68 -0.18 2.74 0.61
CA TYR A 68 -1.43 2.32 -0.01
C TYR A 68 -1.80 0.90 0.41
N ALA A 69 -3.09 0.62 0.41
CA ALA A 69 -3.63 -0.73 0.55
C ALA A 69 -4.78 -0.91 -0.44
N ARG A 70 -4.93 -2.15 -0.90
CA ARG A 70 -6.09 -2.58 -1.68
C ARG A 70 -7.11 -3.16 -0.71
N PHE A 71 -8.36 -2.76 -0.88
CA PHE A 71 -9.46 -3.15 -0.04
C PHE A 71 -10.55 -3.78 -0.91
N LYS A 72 -11.13 -4.87 -0.41
CA LYS A 72 -12.34 -5.48 -0.96
C LYS A 72 -13.40 -5.44 0.12
N TYR A 73 -14.57 -4.87 -0.18
CA TYR A 73 -15.67 -4.82 0.79
C TYR A 73 -16.54 -6.07 0.63
N LEU A 74 -16.59 -6.90 1.66
CA LEU A 74 -17.21 -8.23 1.59
C LEU A 74 -18.70 -8.21 1.93
N LEU A 75 -19.18 -7.22 2.70
CA LEU A 75 -20.61 -7.11 3.02
C LEU A 75 -21.49 -6.80 1.80
N ALA A 76 -20.97 -6.10 0.79
CA ALA A 76 -21.72 -5.85 -0.45
C ALA A 76 -21.68 -7.03 -1.43
N ALA A 77 -20.80 -8.01 -1.22
CA ALA A 77 -20.67 -9.17 -2.10
C ALA A 77 -21.64 -10.31 -1.73
N GLN A 78 -22.24 -10.30 -0.53
CA GLN A 78 -23.29 -11.27 -0.16
C GLN A 78 -24.58 -11.13 -0.98
N ASP A 79 -24.82 -9.96 -1.58
CA ASP A 79 -25.98 -9.75 -2.47
C ASP A 79 -25.69 -10.07 -3.94
N ILE A 80 -24.45 -10.41 -4.32
CA ILE A 80 -24.05 -10.49 -5.74
C ILE A 80 -23.39 -11.82 -6.16
N ASP A 81 -22.70 -12.55 -5.27
CA ASP A 81 -21.92 -13.74 -5.69
C ASP A 81 -22.46 -15.08 -5.14
N GLU A 82 -23.69 -15.40 -5.52
CA GLU A 82 -24.17 -16.79 -5.63
C GLU A 82 -24.21 -17.21 -7.12
N ASN A 83 -23.17 -16.89 -7.90
CA ASN A 83 -23.00 -17.56 -9.19
C ASN A 83 -21.59 -17.40 -9.78
N SER A 84 -21.08 -18.51 -10.33
CA SER A 84 -19.87 -18.62 -11.17
C SER A 84 -18.57 -18.96 -10.44
N THR A 85 -18.58 -20.10 -9.74
CA THR A 85 -17.60 -21.15 -10.09
C THR A 85 -17.75 -21.48 -11.58
N ASP A 86 -16.71 -21.36 -12.39
CA ASP A 86 -16.04 -22.54 -12.93
C ASP A 86 -14.77 -22.18 -13.72
N ALA A 87 -13.88 -23.16 -13.75
CA ALA A 87 -12.64 -23.19 -14.48
C ALA A 87 -12.84 -23.07 -16.00
N LEU A 88 -11.77 -22.71 -16.72
CA LEU A 88 -11.37 -23.41 -17.96
C LEU A 88 -9.94 -23.02 -18.36
N VAL A 89 -9.06 -24.01 -18.17
CA VAL A 89 -7.83 -24.22 -18.93
C VAL A 89 -8.22 -24.60 -20.35
N SER A 90 -7.64 -23.99 -21.39
CA SER A 90 -7.24 -24.71 -22.62
C SER A 90 -6.48 -23.81 -23.60
N GLU A 91 -5.36 -24.37 -24.02
CA GLU A 91 -4.52 -24.03 -25.15
C GLU A 91 -5.29 -24.07 -26.48
N SER A 92 -4.79 -23.39 -27.53
CA SER A 92 -4.55 -23.97 -28.87
C SER A 92 -4.59 -22.92 -30.01
N GLN A 93 -3.54 -22.98 -30.86
CA GLN A 93 -3.45 -22.61 -32.29
C GLN A 93 -3.59 -21.11 -32.65
N GLY A 94 -2.68 -20.46 -33.37
CA GLY A 94 -1.88 -20.90 -34.52
C GLY A 94 -2.47 -20.28 -35.79
N SER A 95 -1.84 -19.25 -36.35
CA SER A 95 -2.04 -18.85 -37.76
C SER A 95 -0.89 -17.97 -38.25
N GLU A 96 -0.36 -18.32 -39.42
CA GLU A 96 0.87 -17.82 -40.03
C GLU A 96 0.65 -16.61 -40.96
N ASN A 97 1.75 -15.89 -41.18
CA ASN A 97 2.13 -15.07 -42.36
C ASN A 97 1.38 -13.77 -42.67
N LEU A 98 2.09 -12.63 -42.69
CA LEU A 98 2.66 -12.04 -43.92
C LEU A 98 3.34 -10.67 -43.65
N ASP A 99 4.56 -10.56 -44.17
CA ASP A 99 5.26 -9.39 -44.73
C ASP A 99 5.38 -8.02 -44.02
N LYS A 100 6.66 -7.65 -43.86
CA LYS A 100 7.30 -6.32 -44.01
C LYS A 100 6.49 -5.08 -43.60
N GLU A 101 6.98 -4.42 -42.54
CA GLU A 101 7.51 -3.05 -42.65
C GLU A 101 8.37 -2.71 -41.42
N GLU A 102 9.60 -2.26 -41.69
CA GLU A 102 10.55 -1.76 -40.70
C GLU A 102 9.97 -0.51 -40.01
N THR A 103 9.73 -0.59 -38.70
CA THR A 103 9.46 0.59 -37.88
C THR A 103 10.67 0.89 -36.99
N PRO A 104 11.36 2.03 -37.17
CA PRO A 104 12.45 2.44 -36.28
C PRO A 104 11.82 3.17 -35.09
N HIS A 105 11.14 2.45 -34.20
CA HIS A 105 10.52 3.04 -32.99
C HIS A 105 11.04 2.42 -31.68
N SER A 106 12.01 1.50 -31.77
CA SER A 106 12.56 0.84 -30.57
C SER A 106 13.48 1.76 -29.74
N GLY A 107 14.16 2.74 -30.35
CA GLY A 107 15.13 3.58 -29.62
C GLY A 107 14.53 4.48 -28.51
N ARG A 108 13.32 5.00 -28.70
CA ARG A 108 12.75 6.03 -27.80
C ARG A 108 12.26 5.48 -26.46
N VAL A 109 11.84 4.21 -26.41
CA VAL A 109 11.34 3.57 -25.17
C VAL A 109 12.51 3.14 -24.29
N PHE A 110 13.60 2.67 -24.89
CA PHE A 110 14.80 2.29 -24.15
C PHE A 110 15.49 3.50 -23.50
N ASP A 111 15.58 4.63 -24.21
CA ASP A 111 16.16 5.86 -23.64
C ASP A 111 15.35 6.33 -22.41
N SER A 112 14.01 6.35 -22.50
CA SER A 112 13.14 6.69 -21.37
C SER A 112 13.33 5.75 -20.18
N MET A 113 13.43 4.44 -20.42
CA MET A 113 13.68 3.46 -19.34
C MET A 113 15.04 3.65 -18.69
N THR A 114 16.08 4.02 -19.45
CA THR A 114 17.41 4.29 -18.89
C THR A 114 17.46 5.57 -18.06
N GLU A 115 16.69 6.59 -18.45
CA GLU A 115 16.51 7.82 -17.67
C GLU A 115 15.80 7.51 -16.34
N ASP A 116 14.70 6.76 -16.36
CA ASP A 116 13.96 6.34 -15.15
C ASP A 116 14.86 5.54 -14.18
N VAL A 117 15.70 4.65 -14.71
CA VAL A 117 16.67 3.90 -13.90
C VAL A 117 17.74 4.82 -13.32
N GLY A 118 18.22 5.79 -14.10
CA GLY A 118 19.18 6.81 -13.65
C GLY A 118 18.64 7.66 -12.51
N GLU A 119 17.40 8.14 -12.62
CA GLU A 119 16.71 8.89 -11.55
C GLU A 119 16.55 8.04 -10.28
N LEU A 120 16.17 6.76 -10.44
CA LEU A 120 16.02 5.85 -9.31
C LEU A 120 17.35 5.61 -8.58
N ILE A 121 18.46 5.47 -9.31
CA ILE A 121 19.81 5.36 -8.71
C ILE A 121 20.14 6.60 -7.88
N GLN A 122 19.86 7.80 -8.40
CA GLN A 122 20.11 9.05 -7.67
C GLN A 122 19.28 9.14 -6.38
N LEU A 123 18.01 8.75 -6.44
CA LEU A 123 17.13 8.69 -5.26
C LEU A 123 17.65 7.71 -4.21
N VAL A 124 18.11 6.53 -4.65
CA VAL A 124 18.70 5.52 -3.75
C VAL A 124 19.98 6.05 -3.10
N ASP A 125 20.86 6.70 -3.84
CA ASP A 125 22.10 7.24 -3.29
C ASP A 125 21.85 8.41 -2.34
N HIS A 126 20.88 9.27 -2.64
CA HIS A 126 20.44 10.31 -1.70
C HIS A 126 19.91 9.70 -0.40
N LEU A 127 19.08 8.64 -0.50
CA LEU A 127 18.55 7.95 0.66
C LEU A 127 19.67 7.28 1.50
N LYS A 128 20.63 6.60 0.87
CA LYS A 128 21.79 6.02 1.56
C LYS A 128 22.58 7.06 2.34
N ARG A 129 22.84 8.24 1.75
CA ARG A 129 23.53 9.34 2.45
C ARG A 129 22.73 9.84 3.65
N ARG A 130 21.42 10.00 3.48
CA ARG A 130 20.53 10.43 4.58
C ARG A 130 20.51 9.42 5.73
N VAL A 131 20.46 8.11 5.43
CA VAL A 131 20.50 7.05 6.45
C VAL A 131 21.81 7.11 7.23
N ARG A 132 22.96 7.21 6.56
CA ARG A 132 24.27 7.35 7.24
C ARG A 132 24.32 8.57 8.16
N ASN A 133 23.78 9.70 7.72
CA ASN A 133 23.71 10.90 8.56
C ASN A 133 22.83 10.69 9.80
N GLN A 134 21.71 9.98 9.66
CA GLN A 134 20.84 9.64 10.78
C GLN A 134 21.50 8.64 11.74
N GLU A 135 22.22 7.64 11.23
CA GLU A 135 23.00 6.70 12.04
C GLU A 135 24.07 7.42 12.87
N MET A 136 24.79 8.39 12.27
CA MET A 136 25.75 9.22 12.99
C MET A 136 25.08 10.06 14.10
N ALA A 137 23.92 10.66 13.81
CA ALA A 137 23.17 11.43 14.81
C ALA A 137 22.70 10.53 15.97
N ILE A 138 22.26 9.31 15.69
CA ILE A 138 21.86 8.33 16.70
C ILE A 138 23.06 7.96 17.59
N ALA A 139 24.24 7.71 17.01
CA ALA A 139 25.44 7.40 17.79
C ALA A 139 25.79 8.52 18.78
N LEU A 140 25.77 9.78 18.33
CA LEU A 140 26.01 10.94 19.20
C LEU A 140 24.98 11.06 20.34
N LEU A 141 23.71 10.75 20.05
CA LEU A 141 22.65 10.75 21.07
C LEU A 141 22.86 9.62 22.09
N GLN A 142 23.28 8.44 21.64
CA GLN A 142 23.58 7.31 22.50
C GLN A 142 24.76 7.61 23.44
N ASP A 143 25.83 8.21 22.92
CA ASP A 143 26.97 8.65 23.74
C ASP A 143 26.52 9.65 24.82
N ARG A 144 25.69 10.63 24.43
CA ARG A 144 25.20 11.63 25.37
C ARG A 144 24.26 11.04 26.42
N LEU A 145 23.45 10.05 26.06
CA LEU A 145 22.61 9.32 27.01
C LEU A 145 23.47 8.56 28.02
N ALA A 146 24.52 7.87 27.57
CA ALA A 146 25.45 7.16 28.45
C ALA A 146 26.10 8.12 29.47
N GLU A 147 26.55 9.31 29.04
CA GLU A 147 27.08 10.33 29.95
C GLU A 147 26.07 10.80 31.02
N ILE A 148 24.79 10.91 30.64
CA ILE A 148 23.72 11.31 31.55
C ILE A 148 23.43 10.18 32.55
N GLU A 149 23.35 8.94 32.07
CA GLU A 149 23.15 7.76 32.91
C GLU A 149 24.28 7.61 33.94
N ASP A 150 25.53 7.83 33.53
CA ASP A 150 26.69 7.83 34.42
C ASP A 150 26.59 8.89 35.52
N LYS A 151 26.11 10.10 35.19
CA LYS A 151 25.90 11.18 36.16
C LYS A 151 24.78 10.86 37.15
N ILE A 152 23.76 10.13 36.71
CA ILE A 152 22.66 9.70 37.57
C ILE A 152 23.12 8.59 38.51
N ARG A 153 23.85 7.58 38.01
CA ARG A 153 24.34 6.45 38.83
C ARG A 153 25.42 6.83 39.82
N LYS A 154 26.17 7.90 39.55
CA LYS A 154 27.21 8.43 40.46
C LYS A 154 26.64 9.33 41.57
N ARG A 155 25.33 9.56 41.61
CA ARG A 155 24.61 10.20 42.73
C ARG A 155 23.94 9.14 43.59
#